data_AF-A0A969DLZ0-F1
#
_entry.id   AF-A0A969DLZ0-F1
#
_cell.length_a   1.000
_cell.length_b   1.000
_cell.length_c   1.000
_cell.angle_alpha   90.00
_cell.angle_beta   90.00
_cell.angle_gamma   90.00
#
_symmetry.space_group_name_H-M   'P 1'
#
loop_
_entity.id
_entity.type
_entity.pdbx_description
1 polymer ?
#
loop_
_entity_poly.entity_id
_entity_poly.type
_entity_poly.pdbx_seq_one_letter_code
_entity_poly.pdbx_strand_id
1 'polypeptide(L)'
;SKLALKGDLATDVLSPADCVKPKVFEADSEQAFFDAINAQVPATKTAQAERNYQKLVDGLEAIAPVVSQFFDGDGSVLVMAEDDAVKQNRLNLLGLLRNHARVLGNFGEIVKG
;
A
#
# COMPACT_ATOMS: atom_id res chain seq x y z
N SER A 1 -8.81 2.65 10.50
CA SER A 1 -9.48 2.93 9.21
C SER A 1 -10.22 1.68 8.74
N LYS A 2 -11.54 1.74 8.49
CA LYS A 2 -12.41 0.57 8.16
C LYS A 2 -12.47 0.25 6.64
N LEU A 3 -11.82 1.07 5.81
CA LEU A 3 -11.89 0.97 4.35
C LEU A 3 -10.94 -0.11 3.78
N ALA A 4 -9.74 -0.25 4.35
CA ALA A 4 -8.76 -1.28 3.93
C ALA A 4 -9.17 -2.73 4.28
N LEU A 5 -10.30 -2.93 4.98
CA LEU A 5 -10.89 -4.24 5.26
C LEU A 5 -11.97 -4.64 4.24
N LYS A 6 -12.38 -3.72 3.36
CA LYS A 6 -13.36 -4.00 2.29
C LYS A 6 -12.73 -4.54 1.01
N GLY A 7 -11.40 -4.50 0.89
CA GLY A 7 -10.69 -5.16 -0.20
C GLY A 7 -10.47 -6.63 0.14
N ASP A 8 -10.80 -7.52 -0.79
CA ASP A 8 -10.58 -8.97 -0.67
C ASP A 8 -9.09 -9.38 -0.78
N LEU A 9 -8.18 -8.40 -0.81
CA LEU A 9 -6.75 -8.66 -0.95
C LEU A 9 -6.21 -9.38 0.29
N ALA A 10 -5.64 -10.57 0.06
CA ALA A 10 -5.01 -11.37 1.10
C ALA A 10 -3.85 -10.61 1.77
N THR A 11 -3.62 -10.88 3.06
CA THR A 11 -2.71 -10.07 3.89
C THR A 11 -1.21 -10.29 3.64
N ASP A 12 -0.88 -11.34 2.89
CA ASP A 12 0.46 -11.76 2.48
C ASP A 12 0.87 -11.20 1.11
N VAL A 13 -0.06 -10.61 0.37
CA VAL A 13 0.23 -9.97 -0.92
C VAL A 13 0.93 -8.64 -0.70
N LEU A 14 2.17 -8.53 -1.18
CA LEU A 14 2.96 -7.29 -1.14
C LEU A 14 3.16 -6.69 -2.53
N SER A 15 3.07 -7.50 -3.59
CA SER A 15 3.26 -7.02 -4.96
C SER A 15 1.97 -6.41 -5.51
N PRO A 16 2.01 -5.20 -6.08
CA PRO A 16 0.84 -4.60 -6.73
C PRO A 16 0.54 -5.20 -8.11
N ALA A 17 1.50 -5.90 -8.74
CA ALA A 17 1.41 -6.33 -10.14
C ALA A 17 0.21 -7.24 -10.46
N ASP A 18 -0.20 -8.08 -9.51
CA ASP A 18 -1.24 -9.08 -9.73
C ASP A 18 -2.64 -8.63 -9.28
N CYS A 19 -2.73 -7.53 -8.53
CA CYS A 19 -3.97 -7.05 -7.93
C CYS A 19 -4.36 -5.61 -8.33
N VAL A 20 -3.43 -4.83 -8.87
CA VAL A 20 -3.69 -3.47 -9.34
C VAL A 20 -3.59 -3.41 -10.86
N LYS A 21 -4.53 -2.73 -11.50
CA LYS A 21 -4.63 -2.53 -12.95
C LYS A 21 -4.34 -1.07 -13.28
N PRO A 22 -3.14 -0.72 -13.77
CA PRO A 22 -2.83 0.68 -14.10
C PRO A 22 -3.73 1.27 -15.20
N LYS A 23 -4.31 0.42 -16.05
CA LYS A 23 -5.20 0.85 -17.15
C LYS A 23 -6.52 1.49 -16.70
N VAL A 24 -6.90 1.33 -15.43
CA VAL A 24 -8.14 1.91 -14.89
C VAL A 24 -7.87 3.06 -13.92
N PHE A 25 -6.64 3.56 -13.85
CA PHE A 25 -6.35 4.76 -13.07
C PHE A 25 -7.01 5.98 -13.70
N GLU A 26 -7.64 6.79 -12.85
CA GLU A 26 -8.29 8.04 -13.26
C GLU A 26 -7.48 9.27 -12.83
N ALA A 27 -6.59 9.11 -11.85
CA ALA A 27 -5.73 10.18 -11.34
C ALA A 27 -4.26 9.76 -11.25
N ASP A 28 -3.37 10.74 -11.43
CA ASP A 28 -1.92 10.58 -11.30
C ASP A 28 -1.50 10.13 -9.89
N SER A 29 -2.30 10.46 -8.88
CA SER A 29 -2.08 10.03 -7.49
C SER A 29 -2.15 8.51 -7.33
N GLU A 30 -2.99 7.82 -8.12
CA GLU A 30 -3.11 6.35 -8.10
C GLU A 30 -1.85 5.70 -8.68
N GLN A 31 -1.35 6.28 -9.78
CA GLN A 31 -0.10 5.85 -10.41
C GLN A 31 1.10 6.08 -9.48
N ALA A 32 1.19 7.25 -8.86
CA ALA A 32 2.24 7.55 -7.89
C ALA A 32 2.22 6.59 -6.69
N PHE A 33 1.02 6.25 -6.18
CA PHE A 33 0.87 5.26 -5.12
C PHE A 33 1.36 3.88 -5.57
N PHE A 34 0.91 3.43 -6.74
CA PHE A 34 1.32 2.15 -7.30
C PHE A 34 2.85 2.05 -7.45
N ASP A 35 3.49 3.08 -8.00
CA ASP A 35 4.93 3.12 -8.20
C ASP A 35 5.69 3.12 -6.86
N ALA A 36 5.20 3.88 -5.87
CA ALA A 36 5.80 3.92 -4.54
C ALA A 36 5.74 2.54 -3.84
N ILE A 37 4.60 1.84 -3.92
CA ILE A 37 4.47 0.49 -3.37
C ILE A 37 5.39 -0.47 -4.12
N ASN A 38 5.40 -0.43 -5.45
CA ASN A 38 6.19 -1.32 -6.28
C ASN A 38 7.70 -1.18 -6.01
N ALA A 39 8.18 0.07 -5.87
CA ALA A 39 9.56 0.36 -5.48
C ALA A 39 9.89 -0.17 -4.07
N GLN A 40 8.91 -0.22 -3.17
CA GLN A 40 9.09 -0.64 -1.79
C GLN A 40 8.99 -2.15 -1.57
N VAL A 41 8.46 -2.93 -2.52
CA VAL A 41 8.43 -4.41 -2.48
C VAL A 41 9.81 -5.04 -2.21
N PRO A 42 10.87 -4.76 -3.00
CA PRO A 42 12.18 -5.37 -2.76
C PRO A 42 12.78 -4.93 -1.43
N ALA A 43 12.64 -3.65 -1.06
CA ALA A 43 13.12 -3.14 0.23
C ALA A 43 12.42 -3.83 1.41
N THR A 44 11.10 -4.04 1.30
CA THR A 44 10.30 -4.75 2.31
C THR A 44 10.76 -6.20 2.47
N LYS A 45 10.97 -6.91 1.36
CA LYS A 45 11.46 -8.30 1.38
C LYS A 45 12.86 -8.42 1.98
N THR A 46 13.78 -7.54 1.59
CA THR A 46 15.14 -7.50 2.13
C THR A 46 15.12 -7.18 3.62
N ALA A 47 14.34 -6.17 4.03
CA ALA A 47 14.22 -5.80 5.42
C ALA A 47 13.56 -6.89 6.28
N GLN A 48 12.63 -7.67 5.73
CA GLN A 48 12.10 -8.86 6.39
C GLN A 48 13.19 -9.92 6.62
N ALA A 49 14.03 -10.18 5.61
CA ALA A 49 15.13 -11.15 5.71
C ALA A 49 16.20 -10.70 6.71
N GLU A 50 16.57 -9.41 6.68
CA GLU A 50 17.60 -8.81 7.54
C GLU A 50 17.06 -8.42 8.93
N ARG A 51 15.75 -8.52 9.18
CA ARG A 51 15.06 -7.97 10.37
C ARG A 51 15.37 -6.49 10.61
N ASN A 52 15.51 -5.74 9.53
CA ASN A 52 15.89 -4.32 9.57
C ASN A 52 14.66 -3.42 9.62
N TYR A 53 14.18 -3.14 10.84
CA TYR A 53 12.98 -2.34 11.07
C TYR A 53 13.12 -0.90 10.59
N GLN A 54 14.32 -0.33 10.67
CA GLN A 54 14.56 1.05 10.24
C GLN A 54 14.24 1.21 8.75
N LYS A 55 14.76 0.30 7.90
CA LYS A 55 14.47 0.33 6.45
C LYS A 55 12.97 0.21 6.13
N LEU A 56 12.21 -0.54 6.94
CA LEU A 56 10.76 -0.67 6.76
C LEU A 56 10.04 0.62 7.15
N VAL A 57 10.42 1.23 8.27
CA VAL A 57 9.87 2.50 8.74
C VAL A 57 10.17 3.60 7.73
N ASP A 58 11.43 3.73 7.31
CA ASP A 58 11.87 4.76 6.36
C ASP A 58 11.06 4.72 5.05
N GLY A 59 10.78 3.53 4.52
CA GLY A 59 9.99 3.44 3.30
C GLY A 59 8.48 3.55 3.50
N LEU A 60 7.95 3.25 4.70
CA LEU A 60 6.57 3.62 5.04
C LEU A 60 6.43 5.15 5.18
N GLU A 61 7.42 5.82 5.77
CA GLU A 61 7.49 7.28 5.82
C GLU A 61 7.59 7.89 4.42
N ALA A 62 8.33 7.27 3.50
CA ALA A 62 8.40 7.69 2.10
C ALA A 62 7.06 7.55 1.35
N ILE A 63 6.23 6.56 1.71
CA ILE A 63 4.91 6.35 1.12
C ILE A 63 3.85 7.29 1.73
N ALA A 64 4.01 7.69 3.00
CA ALA A 64 3.06 8.57 3.70
C ALA A 64 2.64 9.84 2.93
N PRO A 65 3.54 10.65 2.32
CA PRO A 65 3.13 11.82 1.55
C PRO A 65 2.36 11.45 0.28
N VAL A 66 2.68 10.32 -0.36
CA VAL A 66 1.96 9.83 -1.55
C VAL A 66 0.54 9.42 -1.19
N VAL A 67 0.36 8.74 -0.06
CA VAL A 67 -0.95 8.37 0.48
C VAL A 67 -1.75 9.63 0.84
N SER A 68 -1.11 10.61 1.47
CA SER A 68 -1.73 11.90 1.77
C SER A 68 -2.23 12.58 0.49
N GLN A 69 -1.41 12.62 -0.56
CA GLN A 69 -1.79 13.20 -1.85
C GLN A 69 -2.92 12.43 -2.55
N PHE A 70 -2.97 11.11 -2.37
CA PHE A 70 -4.06 10.26 -2.87
C PHE A 70 -5.41 10.57 -2.22
N PHE A 71 -5.43 10.95 -0.94
CA PHE A 71 -6.67 11.29 -0.22
C PHE A 71 -7.03 12.77 -0.24
N ASP A 72 -6.05 13.65 -0.12
CA ASP A 72 -6.26 15.09 0.17
C ASP A 72 -5.56 16.02 -0.84
N GLY A 73 -4.90 15.49 -1.88
CA GLY A 73 -4.18 16.29 -2.88
C GLY A 73 -5.07 16.83 -4.02
N ASP A 74 -4.44 17.59 -4.94
CA ASP A 74 -5.08 18.14 -6.15
C ASP A 74 -5.65 17.06 -7.09
N GLY A 75 -5.10 15.84 -7.02
CA GLY A 75 -5.60 14.63 -7.69
C GLY A 75 -6.20 13.62 -6.71
N SER A 76 -6.78 14.10 -5.60
CA SER A 76 -7.41 13.24 -4.59
C SER A 76 -8.52 12.40 -5.21
N VAL A 77 -8.56 11.13 -4.81
CA VAL A 77 -9.53 10.17 -5.34
C VAL A 77 -10.50 9.71 -4.27
N LEU A 78 -11.77 9.63 -4.64
CA LEU A 78 -12.77 8.98 -3.81
C LEU A 78 -12.61 7.46 -3.93
N VAL A 79 -12.26 6.82 -2.81
CA VAL A 79 -12.11 5.36 -2.74
C VAL A 79 -13.40 4.64 -3.14
N MET A 80 -14.55 5.23 -2.81
CA MET A 80 -15.87 4.73 -3.19
C MET A 80 -16.29 5.30 -4.56
N ALA A 81 -15.49 5.02 -5.59
CA ALA A 81 -15.81 5.38 -6.96
C ALA A 81 -17.11 4.69 -7.44
N GLU A 82 -17.81 5.29 -8.40
CA GLU A 82 -18.99 4.69 -9.03
C GLU A 82 -18.62 3.48 -9.89
N ASP A 83 -17.48 3.54 -10.58
CA ASP A 83 -16.93 2.43 -11.33
C ASP A 83 -16.35 1.38 -10.37
N ASP A 84 -16.92 0.17 -10.40
CA ASP A 84 -16.50 -0.93 -9.54
C ASP A 84 -15.06 -1.38 -9.80
N ALA A 85 -14.56 -1.29 -11.04
CA ALA A 85 -13.17 -1.63 -11.35
C ALA A 85 -12.20 -0.61 -10.74
N VAL A 86 -12.50 0.68 -10.84
CA VAL A 86 -11.71 1.76 -10.23
C VAL A 86 -11.72 1.65 -8.70
N LYS A 87 -12.90 1.46 -8.12
CA LYS A 87 -13.10 1.25 -6.69
C LYS A 87 -12.30 0.05 -6.17
N GLN A 88 -12.37 -1.10 -6.85
CA GLN A 88 -11.57 -2.28 -6.48
C GLN A 88 -10.07 -1.99 -6.55
N ASN A 89 -9.63 -1.26 -7.58
CA ASN A 89 -8.23 -0.88 -7.72
C ASN A 89 -7.73 -0.02 -6.55
N ARG A 90 -8.51 0.99 -6.16
CA ARG A 90 -8.23 1.87 -5.02
C ARG A 90 -8.22 1.08 -3.71
N LEU A 91 -9.17 0.17 -3.52
CA LEU A 91 -9.19 -0.73 -2.36
C LEU A 91 -7.97 -1.65 -2.32
N ASN A 92 -7.51 -2.15 -3.46
CA ASN A 92 -6.31 -3.00 -3.56
C ASN A 92 -5.04 -2.22 -3.20
N LEU A 93 -4.89 -0.97 -3.68
CA LEU A 93 -3.79 -0.09 -3.28
C LEU A 93 -3.74 0.12 -1.76
N LEU A 94 -4.89 0.39 -1.13
CA LEU A 94 -4.99 0.52 0.32
C LEU A 94 -4.74 -0.81 1.06
N GLY A 95 -5.18 -1.93 0.49
CA GLY A 95 -4.92 -3.27 0.99
C GLY A 95 -3.42 -3.58 1.02
N LEU A 96 -2.68 -3.20 -0.02
CA LEU A 96 -1.23 -3.37 -0.10
C LEU A 96 -0.53 -2.54 0.98
N LEU A 97 -0.88 -1.26 1.14
CA LEU A 97 -0.33 -0.43 2.20
C LEU A 97 -0.55 -1.05 3.59
N ARG A 98 -1.77 -1.55 3.85
CA ARG A 98 -2.09 -2.29 5.08
C ARG A 98 -1.18 -3.52 5.24
N ASN A 99 -0.92 -4.27 4.18
CA ASN A 99 -0.08 -5.47 4.22
C ASN A 99 1.38 -5.12 4.52
N HIS A 100 1.93 -4.09 3.88
CA HIS A 100 3.27 -3.57 4.19
C HIS A 100 3.36 -3.09 5.65
N ALA A 101 2.36 -2.38 6.16
CA ALA A 101 2.31 -1.98 7.57
C ALA A 101 2.17 -3.19 8.53
N ARG A 102 1.44 -4.24 8.13
CA ARG A 102 1.30 -5.47 8.91
C ARG A 102 2.63 -6.22 9.02
N VAL A 103 3.46 -6.19 7.98
CA VAL A 103 4.82 -6.74 8.05
C VAL A 103 5.58 -6.09 9.20
N LEU A 104 5.57 -4.75 9.30
CA LEU A 104 6.18 -4.03 10.43
C LEU A 104 5.56 -4.43 11.78
N GLY A 105 4.22 -4.49 11.87
CA GLY A 105 3.51 -4.82 13.11
C GLY A 105 3.75 -6.25 13.63
N ASN A 106 3.88 -7.23 12.73
CA ASN A 106 4.15 -8.64 13.08
C ASN A 106 5.54 -8.81 13.71
N PHE A 107 6.52 -7.99 13.32
CA PHE A 107 7.83 -8.03 13.97
C PHE A 107 7.82 -7.49 15.41
N GLY A 108 6.88 -6.63 15.76
CA GLY A 108 6.68 -6.20 17.14
C GLY A 108 6.36 -7.37 18.09
N GLU A 109 5.73 -8.44 17.59
CA GLU A 109 5.49 -9.66 18.37
C GLU A 109 6.76 -10.52 18.55
N ILE A 110 7.75 -10.36 17.66
CA ILE A 110 9.02 -11.10 17.69
C ILE A 110 10.03 -10.47 18.67
N VAL A 111 9.88 -9.19 19.02
CA VAL A 111 10.81 -8.46 19.92
C VAL A 111 10.44 -8.61 21.42
N LYS A 112 9.37 -9.34 21.77
CA LYS A 112 9.19 -9.84 23.14
C LYS A 112 9.94 -11.16 23.33
N GLY A 113 11.27 -11.08 23.38
CA GLY A 113 12.16 -12.20 23.69
C GLY A 113 13.41 -11.69 24.38
#